data_AF-A0A8H5R870-F1
#
_entry.id   AF-A0A8H5R870-F1
#
_cell.length_a   1.000
_cell.length_b   1.000
_cell.length_c   1.000
_cell.angle_alpha   90.00
_cell.angle_beta   90.00
_cell.angle_gamma   90.00
#
_symmetry.space_group_name_H-M   'P 1'
#
loop_
_entity.id
_entity.type
_entity.pdbx_description
1 polymer ?
#
loop_
_entity_poly.entity_id
_entity_poly.type
_entity_poly.pdbx_seq_one_letter_code
_entity_poly.pdbx_strand_id
1 'polypeptide(L)'
;MPAVIFARNDALDVNPQSGDARLSDAGSDWLWAVTAIYIVSFLACFALSFKPRNNERIFHYLFTIALFVGAIAYFSIASGIAYSVIPTQRNLGRALSYQIYFAKYINWVVAFPIIILALGLMSGVSWATILFNIFLAWIWIISYLCSAYTTTSYKWGFFGFGTFAYLMLAFQTLHPGRTSAARLGLSRDYLMLAGWVNLLWMLYPIAYGISDGGNVVGVTGSFIFFGILDVLLIPGLAFAFMFLSKRWDYGALNLHFTQYGRVNAGNGVFPEKRAPVAPAAEQPVPATATAAV
;
A
#
# COMPACT_ATOMS: atom_id res chain seq x y z
N MET A 1 31.30 24.04 -20.92
CA MET A 1 31.47 22.57 -20.97
C MET A 1 30.12 21.94 -20.67
N PRO A 2 29.35 21.45 -21.65
CA PRO A 2 28.15 20.67 -21.36
C PRO A 2 28.57 19.39 -20.61
N ALA A 3 27.91 19.08 -19.50
CA ALA A 3 28.18 17.85 -18.75
C ALA A 3 27.79 16.66 -19.63
N VAL A 4 28.78 15.90 -20.08
CA VAL A 4 28.55 14.62 -20.75
C VAL A 4 28.15 13.63 -19.66
N ILE A 5 26.85 13.33 -19.58
CA ILE A 5 26.35 12.25 -18.73
C ILE A 5 26.68 10.96 -19.46
N PHE A 6 27.73 10.26 -19.01
CA PHE A 6 28.00 8.90 -19.48
C PHE A 6 26.91 7.97 -18.93
N ALA A 7 26.31 7.15 -19.79
CA ALA A 7 25.50 6.03 -19.34
C ALA A 7 26.41 5.11 -18.51
N ARG A 8 26.16 5.06 -17.19
CA ARG A 8 26.92 4.26 -16.22
C ARG A 8 26.16 3.02 -15.77
N ASN A 9 24.99 2.75 -16.35
CA ASN A 9 24.22 1.57 -16.04
C ASN A 9 24.74 0.40 -16.88
N ASP A 10 25.50 -0.48 -16.25
CA ASP A 10 26.02 -1.75 -16.79
C ASP A 10 25.24 -2.94 -16.23
N ALA A 11 24.08 -2.72 -15.59
CA ALA A 11 23.38 -3.77 -14.87
C ALA A 11 22.93 -4.92 -15.78
N LEU A 12 22.53 -4.61 -17.02
CA LEU A 12 22.11 -5.62 -18.01
C LEU A 12 23.31 -6.27 -18.73
N ASP A 13 24.50 -5.66 -18.67
CA ASP A 13 25.75 -6.29 -19.10
C ASP A 13 26.21 -7.34 -18.08
N VAL A 14 26.09 -7.00 -16.79
CA VAL A 14 26.40 -7.90 -15.67
C VAL A 14 25.36 -9.03 -15.56
N ASN A 15 24.09 -8.72 -15.80
CA ASN A 15 22.99 -9.69 -15.81
C ASN A 15 22.33 -9.78 -17.20
N PRO A 16 22.91 -10.56 -18.13
CA PRO A 16 22.41 -10.66 -19.50
C PRO A 16 20.94 -11.08 -19.60
N GLN A 17 20.21 -10.38 -20.47
CA GLN A 17 18.78 -10.57 -20.66
C GLN A 17 18.44 -11.64 -21.70
N SER A 18 17.49 -12.51 -21.36
CA SER A 18 17.01 -13.61 -22.21
C SER A 18 15.60 -13.36 -22.74
N GLY A 19 15.26 -13.98 -23.87
CA GLY A 19 13.96 -13.84 -24.54
C GLY A 19 13.92 -12.71 -25.57
N ASP A 20 12.88 -12.71 -26.41
CA ASP A 20 12.74 -11.79 -27.54
C ASP A 20 12.28 -10.41 -27.07
N ALA A 21 11.13 -10.35 -26.39
CA ALA A 21 10.68 -9.15 -25.71
C ALA A 21 11.33 -9.09 -24.33
N ARG A 22 12.36 -8.26 -24.22
CA ARG A 22 13.21 -8.10 -23.04
C ARG A 22 13.33 -6.65 -22.57
N LEU A 23 13.76 -6.48 -21.33
CA LEU A 23 14.09 -5.18 -20.77
C LEU A 23 15.26 -4.53 -21.53
N SER A 24 15.14 -3.24 -21.83
CA SER A 24 16.20 -2.43 -22.44
C SER A 24 16.98 -1.64 -21.39
N ASP A 25 18.18 -1.16 -21.73
CA ASP A 25 19.02 -0.36 -20.81
C ASP A 25 18.29 0.90 -20.32
N ALA A 26 17.62 1.62 -21.22
CA ALA A 26 16.77 2.76 -20.86
C ALA A 26 15.60 2.38 -19.91
N GLY A 27 15.10 1.14 -20.02
CA GLY A 27 14.10 0.61 -19.10
C GLY A 27 14.68 0.32 -17.71
N SER A 28 15.90 -0.22 -17.67
CA SER A 28 16.66 -0.40 -16.43
C SER A 28 16.97 0.94 -15.76
N ASP A 29 17.39 1.97 -16.52
CA ASP A 29 17.62 3.33 -16.00
C ASP A 29 16.37 3.92 -15.34
N TRP A 30 15.22 3.78 -15.99
CA TRP A 30 13.94 4.18 -15.42
C TRP A 30 13.64 3.44 -14.11
N LEU A 31 13.85 2.12 -14.08
CA LEU A 31 13.60 1.31 -12.88
C LEU A 31 14.57 1.64 -11.74
N TRP A 32 15.81 2.05 -12.04
CA TRP A 32 16.73 2.59 -11.04
C TRP A 32 16.23 3.92 -10.47
N ALA A 33 15.67 4.80 -11.30
CA ALA A 33 15.03 6.02 -10.81
C ALA A 33 13.83 5.71 -9.90
N VAL A 34 12.99 4.75 -10.27
CA VAL A 34 11.88 4.28 -9.42
C VAL A 34 12.40 3.70 -8.10
N THR A 35 13.45 2.88 -8.15
CA THR A 35 14.12 2.34 -6.95
C THR A 35 14.57 3.46 -6.01
N ALA A 36 15.21 4.50 -6.56
CA ALA A 36 15.66 5.67 -5.79
C ALA A 36 14.49 6.42 -5.15
N ILE A 37 13.38 6.63 -5.88
CA ILE A 37 12.16 7.25 -5.34
C ILE A 37 11.63 6.45 -4.15
N TYR A 38 11.57 5.12 -4.26
CA TYR A 38 11.14 4.24 -3.17
C TYR A 38 12.06 4.32 -1.96
N ILE A 39 13.38 4.29 -2.15
CA ILE A 39 14.37 4.40 -1.06
C ILE A 39 14.27 5.75 -0.36
N VAL A 40 14.23 6.85 -1.11
CA VAL A 40 14.12 8.20 -0.53
C VAL A 40 12.81 8.35 0.24
N SER A 41 11.71 7.85 -0.33
CA SER A 41 10.40 7.87 0.33
C SER A 41 10.38 7.01 1.59
N PHE A 42 11.02 5.83 1.57
CA PHE A 42 11.21 4.96 2.73
C PHE A 42 11.97 5.70 3.83
N LEU A 43 13.14 6.28 3.53
CA LEU A 43 13.94 7.01 4.51
C LEU A 43 13.18 8.19 5.10
N ALA A 44 12.44 8.93 4.28
CA ALA A 44 11.60 10.03 4.74
C ALA A 44 10.48 9.55 5.67
N CYS A 45 9.74 8.50 5.28
CA CYS A 45 8.65 7.94 6.09
C CYS A 45 9.17 7.35 7.41
N PHE A 46 10.30 6.64 7.36
CA PHE A 46 10.97 6.08 8.52
C PHE A 46 11.48 7.17 9.46
N ALA A 47 12.09 8.24 8.95
CA ALA A 47 12.52 9.38 9.77
C ALA A 47 11.33 10.07 10.46
N LEU A 48 10.20 10.23 9.75
CA LEU A 48 8.97 10.79 10.33
C LEU A 48 8.40 9.89 11.45
N SER A 49 8.67 8.59 11.43
CA SER A 49 8.22 7.64 12.45
C SER A 49 8.88 7.83 13.82
N PHE A 50 10.03 8.52 13.91
CA PHE A 50 10.70 8.79 15.18
C PHE A 50 10.00 9.83 16.04
N LYS A 51 9.34 10.80 15.40
CA LYS A 51 8.57 11.84 16.07
C LYS A 51 7.14 11.87 15.53
N PRO A 52 6.37 10.78 15.76
CA PRO A 52 5.00 10.71 15.29
C PRO A 52 4.17 11.78 15.99
N ARG A 53 3.23 12.39 15.27
CA ARG A 53 2.21 13.25 15.89
C ARG A 53 1.18 12.35 16.58
N ASN A 54 0.71 12.75 17.74
CA ASN A 54 -0.27 12.02 18.56
C ASN A 54 0.20 10.63 19.02
N ASN A 55 1.51 10.37 19.04
CA ASN A 55 2.13 9.08 19.37
C ASN A 55 1.66 7.87 18.53
N GLU A 56 0.92 8.09 17.45
CA GLU A 56 0.45 7.01 16.57
C GLU A 56 1.46 6.72 15.45
N ARG A 57 1.88 5.46 15.35
CA ARG A 57 2.90 5.02 14.38
C ARG A 57 2.38 4.05 13.33
N ILE A 58 1.15 3.55 13.44
CA ILE A 58 0.66 2.47 12.59
C ILE A 58 0.82 2.78 11.09
N PHE A 59 0.38 3.95 10.64
CA PHE A 59 0.50 4.33 9.22
C PHE A 59 1.96 4.48 8.78
N HIS A 60 2.84 4.96 9.65
CA HIS A 60 4.27 5.06 9.33
C HIS A 60 4.87 3.67 9.11
N TYR A 61 4.59 2.73 10.01
CA TYR A 61 5.09 1.35 9.90
C TYR A 61 4.54 0.65 8.65
N LEU A 62 3.24 0.78 8.39
CA LEU A 62 2.60 0.23 7.20
C LEU A 62 3.29 0.72 5.92
N PHE A 63 3.38 2.03 5.72
CA PHE A 63 3.98 2.57 4.49
C PHE A 63 5.49 2.38 4.42
N THR A 64 6.20 2.39 5.56
CA THR A 64 7.64 2.07 5.61
C THR A 64 7.90 0.66 5.10
N ILE A 65 7.10 -0.33 5.51
CA ILE A 65 7.22 -1.71 5.03
C ILE A 65 6.92 -1.80 3.53
N ALA A 66 5.83 -1.18 3.06
CA ALA A 66 5.48 -1.18 1.63
C ALA A 66 6.57 -0.53 0.77
N LEU A 67 7.13 0.59 1.23
CA LEU A 67 8.18 1.30 0.53
C LEU A 67 9.49 0.51 0.50
N PHE A 68 9.84 -0.18 1.60
CA PHE A 68 11.06 -0.97 1.63
C PHE A 68 10.97 -2.23 0.75
N VAL A 69 9.85 -2.95 0.80
CA VAL A 69 9.60 -4.09 -0.11
C VAL A 69 9.57 -3.64 -1.56
N GLY A 70 8.94 -2.50 -1.85
CA GLY A 70 8.94 -1.90 -3.18
C GLY A 70 10.36 -1.56 -3.66
N ALA A 71 11.20 -0.97 -2.81
CA ALA A 71 12.60 -0.69 -3.13
C ALA A 71 13.37 -1.97 -3.50
N ILE A 72 13.20 -3.06 -2.73
CA ILE A 72 13.85 -4.36 -3.00
C ILE A 72 13.36 -4.95 -4.33
N ALA A 73 12.04 -4.90 -4.59
CA ALA A 73 11.47 -5.41 -5.83
C ALA A 73 11.96 -4.62 -7.04
N TYR A 74 11.89 -3.28 -6.99
CA TYR A 74 12.37 -2.43 -8.08
C TYR A 74 13.88 -2.54 -8.28
N PHE A 75 14.67 -2.68 -7.22
CA PHE A 75 16.11 -2.99 -7.31
C PHE A 75 16.35 -4.30 -8.08
N SER A 76 15.59 -5.35 -7.77
CA SER A 76 15.71 -6.65 -8.44
C SER A 76 15.37 -6.55 -9.93
N ILE A 77 14.33 -5.80 -10.28
CA ILE A 77 13.92 -5.62 -11.69
C ILE A 77 14.93 -4.71 -12.43
N ALA A 78 15.36 -3.62 -11.81
CA ALA A 78 16.31 -2.67 -12.39
C ALA A 78 17.67 -3.32 -12.66
N SER A 79 18.13 -4.20 -11.76
CA SER A 79 19.35 -4.98 -11.95
C SER A 79 19.21 -6.12 -12.97
N GLY A 80 18.04 -6.28 -13.59
CA GLY A 80 17.81 -7.27 -14.63
C GLY A 80 17.63 -8.70 -14.10
N ILE A 81 17.27 -8.88 -12.82
CA ILE A 81 17.06 -10.19 -12.21
C ILE A 81 15.58 -10.42 -11.84
N ALA A 82 15.28 -11.60 -11.30
CA ALA A 82 13.95 -11.99 -10.82
C ALA A 82 12.85 -11.96 -11.91
N TYR A 83 13.17 -12.50 -13.09
CA TYR A 83 12.23 -12.73 -14.19
C TYR A 83 12.26 -14.18 -14.68
N SER A 84 11.24 -14.54 -15.45
CA SER A 84 11.16 -15.76 -16.24
C SER A 84 10.80 -15.43 -17.68
N VAL A 85 11.32 -16.19 -18.64
CA VAL A 85 10.97 -16.04 -20.06
C VAL A 85 9.81 -16.98 -20.36
N ILE A 86 8.67 -16.43 -20.76
CA ILE A 86 7.44 -17.19 -21.03
C ILE A 86 7.10 -17.08 -22.51
N PRO A 87 6.80 -18.19 -23.21
CA PRO A 87 6.30 -18.15 -24.59
C PRO A 87 5.02 -17.33 -24.70
N THR A 88 4.92 -16.49 -25.73
CA THR A 88 3.72 -15.67 -25.93
C THR A 88 2.55 -16.53 -26.40
N GLN A 89 1.38 -16.33 -25.79
CA GLN A 89 0.16 -17.08 -26.15
C GLN A 89 -0.30 -16.79 -27.59
N ARG A 90 -0.12 -15.54 -28.02
CA ARG A 90 -0.43 -15.09 -29.37
C ARG A 90 0.83 -14.55 -30.01
N ASN A 91 1.44 -15.36 -30.89
CA ASN A 91 2.58 -14.96 -31.70
C ASN A 91 2.12 -13.97 -32.79
N LEU A 92 1.79 -12.73 -32.42
CA LEU A 92 1.36 -11.66 -33.32
C LEU A 92 2.49 -11.13 -34.23
N GLY A 93 3.52 -11.93 -34.49
CA GLY A 93 4.73 -11.55 -35.23
C GLY A 93 5.62 -10.52 -34.51
N ARG A 94 5.39 -10.27 -33.22
CA ARG A 94 6.14 -9.25 -32.44
C ARG A 94 7.30 -9.84 -31.64
N ALA A 95 7.03 -10.92 -30.92
CA ALA A 95 7.99 -11.65 -30.09
C ALA A 95 7.44 -13.07 -29.88
N LEU A 96 8.30 -14.11 -29.87
CA LEU A 96 7.91 -15.48 -29.55
C LEU A 96 7.93 -15.74 -28.03
N SER A 97 8.67 -14.92 -27.30
CA SER A 97 8.82 -15.00 -25.86
C SER A 97 8.81 -13.61 -25.21
N TYR A 98 8.33 -13.55 -23.97
CA TYR A 98 8.16 -12.32 -23.21
C TYR A 98 8.69 -12.50 -21.78
N GLN A 99 9.48 -11.54 -21.29
CA GLN A 99 9.95 -11.56 -19.90
C GLN A 99 8.84 -11.18 -18.93
N ILE A 100 8.54 -12.08 -17.99
CA ILE A 100 7.65 -11.84 -16.87
C ILE A 100 8.50 -11.70 -15.61
N TYR A 101 8.60 -10.48 -15.08
CA TYR A 101 9.26 -10.26 -13.80
C TYR A 101 8.29 -10.55 -12.67
N PHE A 102 8.45 -11.70 -12.02
CA PHE A 102 7.60 -12.10 -10.91
C PHE A 102 7.79 -11.19 -9.68
N ALA A 103 8.93 -10.48 -9.56
CA ALA A 103 9.21 -9.55 -8.47
C ALA A 103 8.13 -8.47 -8.29
N LYS A 104 7.50 -7.97 -9.37
CA LYS A 104 6.43 -6.97 -9.26
C LYS A 104 5.17 -7.53 -8.58
N TYR A 105 4.84 -8.80 -8.85
CA TYR A 105 3.72 -9.46 -8.20
C TYR A 105 4.00 -9.69 -6.71
N ILE A 106 5.23 -10.07 -6.36
CA ILE A 106 5.67 -10.19 -4.96
C ILE A 106 5.51 -8.85 -4.24
N ASN A 107 5.91 -7.74 -4.88
CA ASN A 107 5.69 -6.40 -4.33
C ASN A 107 4.20 -6.15 -4.06
N TRP A 108 3.33 -6.42 -5.04
CA TRP A 108 1.89 -6.18 -4.89
C TRP A 108 1.24 -7.06 -3.81
N VAL A 109 1.70 -8.30 -3.61
CA VAL A 109 1.23 -9.20 -2.54
C VAL A 109 1.40 -8.55 -1.15
N VAL A 110 2.40 -7.69 -0.97
CA VAL A 110 2.64 -6.96 0.28
C VAL A 110 2.00 -5.57 0.25
N ALA A 111 2.19 -4.84 -0.85
CA ALA A 111 1.81 -3.44 -0.96
C ALA A 111 0.30 -3.22 -0.96
N PHE A 112 -0.48 -4.06 -1.66
CA PHE A 112 -1.94 -3.87 -1.74
C PHE A 112 -2.63 -4.14 -0.40
N PRO A 113 -2.32 -5.22 0.35
CA PRO A 113 -2.84 -5.40 1.70
C PRO A 113 -2.52 -4.24 2.64
N ILE A 114 -1.33 -3.63 2.51
CA ILE A 114 -0.95 -2.46 3.31
C ILE A 114 -1.86 -1.26 3.01
N ILE A 115 -2.15 -0.97 1.74
CA ILE A 115 -3.09 0.10 1.36
C ILE A 115 -4.49 -0.20 1.92
N ILE A 116 -4.95 -1.45 1.79
CA ILE A 116 -6.27 -1.87 2.26
C ILE A 116 -6.37 -1.73 3.76
N LEU A 117 -5.33 -2.14 4.50
CA LEU A 117 -5.26 -1.98 5.94
C LEU A 117 -5.25 -0.50 6.32
N ALA A 118 -4.49 0.36 5.63
CA ALA A 118 -4.47 1.80 5.89
C ALA A 118 -5.85 2.45 5.66
N LEU A 119 -6.52 2.16 4.54
CA LEU A 119 -7.88 2.64 4.28
C LEU A 119 -8.91 2.05 5.26
N GLY A 120 -8.74 0.78 5.63
CA GLY A 120 -9.62 0.08 6.56
C GLY A 120 -9.58 0.68 7.96
N LEU A 121 -8.37 0.92 8.47
CA LEU A 121 -8.15 1.60 9.75
C LEU A 121 -8.69 3.03 9.72
N MET A 122 -8.48 3.76 8.62
CA MET A 122 -9.00 5.13 8.46
C MET A 122 -10.53 5.20 8.40
N SER A 123 -11.18 4.23 7.75
CA SER A 123 -12.65 4.20 7.64
C SER A 123 -13.35 3.65 8.87
N GLY A 124 -12.62 2.97 9.77
CA GLY A 124 -13.21 2.29 10.92
C GLY A 124 -14.12 1.13 10.53
N VAL A 125 -13.90 0.50 9.36
CA VAL A 125 -14.61 -0.75 9.02
C VAL A 125 -14.15 -1.89 9.92
N SER A 126 -14.98 -2.94 10.03
CA SER A 126 -14.66 -4.10 10.86
C SER A 126 -13.38 -4.81 10.40
N TRP A 127 -12.67 -5.46 11.33
CA TRP A 127 -11.53 -6.32 11.02
C TRP A 127 -11.87 -7.43 10.02
N ALA A 128 -13.07 -8.00 10.12
CA ALA A 128 -13.55 -9.00 9.16
C ALA A 128 -13.61 -8.43 7.73
N THR A 129 -14.09 -7.18 7.58
CA THR A 129 -14.10 -6.48 6.28
C THR A 129 -12.68 -6.21 5.77
N ILE A 130 -11.76 -5.79 6.65
CA ILE A 130 -10.36 -5.56 6.28
C ILE A 130 -9.71 -6.86 5.78
N LEU A 131 -9.84 -7.95 6.53
CA LEU A 131 -9.29 -9.25 6.15
C LEU A 131 -9.91 -9.75 4.85
N PHE A 132 -11.23 -9.65 4.70
CA PHE A 132 -11.92 -10.00 3.47
C PHE A 132 -11.35 -9.24 2.26
N ASN A 133 -11.16 -7.92 2.39
CA ASN A 133 -10.58 -7.10 1.34
C ASN A 133 -9.13 -7.50 1.01
N ILE A 134 -8.32 -7.85 2.02
CA ILE A 134 -6.96 -8.37 1.82
C ILE A 134 -6.99 -9.67 1.01
N PHE A 135 -7.89 -10.60 1.34
CA PHE A 135 -8.04 -11.85 0.58
C PHE A 135 -8.50 -11.61 -0.85
N LEU A 136 -9.39 -10.63 -1.10
CA LEU A 136 -9.76 -10.23 -2.47
C LEU A 136 -8.56 -9.72 -3.26
N ALA A 137 -7.68 -8.90 -2.65
CA ALA A 137 -6.46 -8.45 -3.30
C ALA A 137 -5.50 -9.60 -3.62
N TRP A 138 -5.37 -10.58 -2.73
CA TRP A 138 -4.56 -11.77 -3.00
C TRP A 138 -5.14 -12.61 -4.13
N ILE A 139 -6.45 -12.85 -4.15
CA ILE A 139 -7.11 -13.54 -5.27
C ILE A 139 -6.80 -12.81 -6.58
N TRP A 140 -6.88 -11.48 -6.59
CA TRP A 140 -6.55 -10.68 -7.76
C TRP A 140 -5.10 -10.88 -8.22
N ILE A 141 -4.13 -10.61 -7.34
CA ILE A 141 -2.70 -10.64 -7.68
C ILE A 141 -2.25 -12.04 -8.07
N ILE A 142 -2.65 -13.06 -7.30
CA ILE A 142 -2.26 -14.46 -7.55
C ILE A 142 -2.89 -14.95 -8.86
N SER A 143 -4.15 -14.60 -9.14
CA SER A 143 -4.76 -14.94 -10.43
C SER A 143 -4.00 -14.30 -11.59
N TYR A 144 -3.58 -13.04 -11.46
CA TYR A 144 -2.80 -12.37 -12.51
C TYR A 144 -1.41 -12.98 -12.69
N LEU A 145 -0.77 -13.44 -11.60
CA LEU A 145 0.48 -14.17 -11.66
C LEU A 145 0.30 -15.51 -12.39
N CYS A 146 -0.71 -16.31 -12.02
CA CYS A 146 -1.05 -17.56 -12.73
C CYS A 146 -1.35 -17.30 -14.21
N SER A 147 -2.06 -16.21 -14.51
CA SER A 147 -2.33 -15.78 -15.88
C SER A 147 -1.04 -15.44 -16.64
N ALA A 148 -0.10 -14.74 -16.02
CA ALA A 148 1.16 -14.33 -16.66
C ALA A 148 2.04 -15.53 -17.06
N TYR A 149 2.00 -16.62 -16.27
CA TYR A 149 2.71 -17.86 -16.54
C TYR A 149 1.95 -18.85 -17.44
N THR A 150 0.69 -18.56 -17.78
CA THR A 150 -0.12 -19.42 -18.65
C THR A 150 0.12 -19.06 -20.12
N THR A 151 0.61 -20.03 -20.90
CA THR A 151 0.92 -19.88 -22.33
C THR A 151 -0.28 -20.16 -23.25
N THR A 152 -1.38 -20.69 -22.72
CA THR A 152 -2.60 -21.00 -23.47
C THR A 152 -3.68 -19.93 -23.27
N SER A 153 -4.76 -20.00 -24.04
CA SER A 153 -5.90 -19.08 -23.93
C SER A 153 -6.55 -19.07 -22.55
N TYR A 154 -6.33 -20.11 -21.72
CA TYR A 154 -6.79 -20.18 -20.34
C TYR A 154 -6.28 -19.04 -19.45
N LYS A 155 -5.20 -18.34 -19.86
CA LYS A 155 -4.72 -17.16 -19.15
C LYS A 155 -5.80 -16.10 -18.93
N TRP A 156 -6.72 -15.96 -19.90
CA TRP A 156 -7.81 -14.99 -19.81
C TRP A 156 -8.88 -15.37 -18.78
N GLY A 157 -9.02 -16.66 -18.45
CA GLY A 157 -9.87 -17.11 -17.34
C GLY A 157 -9.35 -16.60 -16.00
N PHE A 158 -8.04 -16.77 -15.75
CA PHE A 158 -7.39 -16.22 -14.56
C PHE A 158 -7.46 -14.68 -14.51
N PHE A 159 -7.28 -14.01 -15.65
CA PHE A 159 -7.48 -12.57 -15.74
C PHE A 159 -8.91 -12.18 -15.36
N GLY A 160 -9.93 -12.91 -15.83
CA GLY A 160 -11.33 -12.70 -15.47
C GLY A 160 -11.58 -12.85 -13.96
N PHE A 161 -11.13 -13.95 -13.35
CA PHE A 161 -11.29 -14.18 -11.90
C PHE A 161 -10.60 -13.09 -11.08
N GLY A 162 -9.37 -12.72 -11.43
CA GLY A 162 -8.64 -11.68 -10.70
C GLY A 162 -9.29 -10.31 -10.84
N THR A 163 -9.73 -9.95 -12.05
CA THR A 163 -10.41 -8.67 -12.31
C THR A 163 -11.74 -8.58 -11.58
N PHE A 164 -12.50 -9.69 -11.50
CA PHE A 164 -13.72 -9.73 -10.72
C PHE A 164 -13.48 -9.52 -9.22
N ALA A 165 -12.43 -10.15 -8.66
CA ALA A 165 -12.03 -9.90 -7.27
C ALA A 165 -11.64 -8.43 -7.04
N TYR A 166 -10.96 -7.80 -7.99
CA TYR A 166 -10.71 -6.36 -7.97
C TYR A 166 -12.02 -5.54 -7.97
N LEU A 167 -12.99 -5.85 -8.83
CA LEU A 167 -14.27 -5.11 -8.86
C LEU A 167 -15.02 -5.21 -7.53
N MET A 168 -14.99 -6.39 -6.88
CA MET A 168 -15.53 -6.56 -5.53
C MET A 168 -14.78 -5.70 -4.51
N LEU A 169 -13.45 -5.69 -4.56
CA LEU A 169 -12.61 -4.86 -3.69
C LEU A 169 -12.88 -3.36 -3.89
N ALA A 170 -13.03 -2.92 -5.13
CA ALA A 170 -13.36 -1.55 -5.48
C ALA A 170 -14.72 -1.14 -4.92
N PHE A 171 -15.73 -2.01 -5.04
CA PHE A 171 -17.04 -1.79 -4.43
C PHE A 171 -16.94 -1.68 -2.89
N GLN A 172 -16.21 -2.60 -2.24
CA GLN A 172 -16.03 -2.60 -0.78
C GLN A 172 -15.35 -1.33 -0.26
N THR A 173 -14.33 -0.85 -0.96
CA THR A 173 -13.60 0.36 -0.56
C THR A 173 -14.38 1.64 -0.83
N LEU A 174 -15.12 1.74 -1.95
CA LEU A 174 -15.85 2.95 -2.32
C LEU A 174 -17.21 3.11 -1.65
N HIS A 175 -17.87 2.01 -1.29
CA HIS A 175 -19.22 2.05 -0.72
C HIS A 175 -19.25 1.75 0.80
N PRO A 176 -19.07 0.50 1.29
CA PRO A 176 -19.00 0.23 2.73
C PRO A 176 -17.94 1.07 3.47
N GLY A 177 -16.73 1.18 2.92
CA GLY A 177 -15.66 1.97 3.55
C GLY A 177 -16.02 3.47 3.68
N ARG A 178 -16.66 4.04 2.65
CA ARG A 178 -17.12 5.45 2.70
C ARG A 178 -18.22 5.64 3.74
N THR A 179 -19.18 4.73 3.78
CA THR A 179 -20.30 4.80 4.73
C THR A 179 -19.82 4.72 6.17
N SER A 180 -18.82 3.88 6.46
CA SER A 180 -18.19 3.83 7.78
C SER A 180 -17.40 5.10 8.09
N ALA A 181 -16.58 5.60 7.15
CA ALA A 181 -15.82 6.83 7.33
C ALA A 181 -16.70 8.06 7.59
N ALA A 182 -17.91 8.09 7.02
CA ALA A 182 -18.88 9.16 7.25
C ALA A 182 -19.37 9.22 8.71
N ARG A 183 -19.45 8.08 9.40
CA ARG A 183 -19.82 8.04 10.83
C ARG A 183 -18.75 8.64 11.73
N LEU A 184 -17.52 8.71 11.24
CA LEU A 184 -16.36 9.29 11.92
C LEU A 184 -16.06 10.73 11.49
N GLY A 185 -16.88 11.33 10.62
CA GLY A 185 -16.64 12.67 10.07
C GLY A 185 -15.47 12.75 9.08
N LEU A 186 -14.91 11.61 8.64
CA LEU A 186 -13.72 11.54 7.75
C LEU A 186 -14.07 11.28 6.28
N SER A 187 -15.35 11.39 5.91
CA SER A 187 -15.86 11.03 4.57
C SER A 187 -15.09 11.70 3.42
N ARG A 188 -14.75 12.99 3.53
CA ARG A 188 -14.04 13.74 2.48
C ARG A 188 -12.64 13.18 2.23
N ASP A 189 -11.85 13.09 3.30
CA ASP A 189 -10.46 12.65 3.23
C ASP A 189 -10.40 11.18 2.80
N TYR A 190 -11.32 10.35 3.31
CA TYR A 190 -11.44 8.95 2.91
C TYR A 190 -11.80 8.81 1.43
N LEU A 191 -12.81 9.54 0.95
CA LEU A 191 -13.23 9.47 -0.45
C LEU A 191 -12.12 9.92 -1.40
N MET A 192 -11.34 10.93 -1.01
CA MET A 192 -10.20 11.38 -1.81
C MET A 192 -9.13 10.27 -1.93
N LEU A 193 -8.76 9.64 -0.81
CA LEU A 193 -7.74 8.57 -0.79
C LEU A 193 -8.24 7.29 -1.46
N ALA A 194 -9.44 6.82 -1.12
CA ALA A 194 -10.04 5.63 -1.71
C ALA A 194 -10.34 5.84 -3.21
N GLY A 195 -10.76 7.04 -3.61
CA GLY A 195 -10.95 7.41 -5.00
C GLY A 195 -9.65 7.39 -5.80
N TRP A 196 -8.57 7.96 -5.25
CA TRP A 196 -7.23 7.91 -5.85
C TRP A 196 -6.73 6.47 -6.01
N VAL A 197 -6.84 5.65 -4.96
CA VAL A 197 -6.47 4.22 -4.99
C VAL A 197 -7.22 3.48 -6.08
N ASN A 198 -8.55 3.62 -6.13
CA ASN A 198 -9.36 2.88 -7.10
C ASN A 198 -9.15 3.37 -8.53
N LEU A 199 -8.92 4.67 -8.74
CA LEU A 199 -8.56 5.20 -10.04
C LEU A 199 -7.27 4.56 -10.56
N LEU A 200 -6.23 4.50 -9.71
CA LEU A 200 -4.97 3.86 -10.08
C LEU A 200 -5.13 2.35 -10.27
N TRP A 201 -5.80 1.65 -9.34
CA TRP A 201 -6.05 0.22 -9.45
C TRP A 201 -6.86 -0.17 -10.69
N MET A 202 -7.77 0.67 -11.17
CA MET A 202 -8.46 0.45 -12.44
C MET A 202 -7.49 0.39 -13.63
N LEU A 203 -6.36 1.08 -13.57
CA LEU A 203 -5.36 1.07 -14.63
C LEU A 203 -4.49 -0.20 -14.60
N TYR A 204 -4.41 -0.94 -13.48
CA TYR A 204 -3.61 -2.17 -13.39
C TYR A 204 -4.14 -3.30 -14.30
N PRO A 205 -5.47 -3.61 -14.35
CA PRO A 205 -6.03 -4.56 -15.30
C PRO A 205 -5.78 -4.18 -16.75
N ILE A 206 -5.84 -2.88 -17.07
CA ILE A 206 -5.58 -2.36 -18.42
C ILE A 206 -4.11 -2.57 -18.78
N ALA A 207 -3.20 -2.11 -17.90
CA ALA A 207 -1.77 -2.28 -18.05
C ALA A 207 -1.40 -3.76 -18.20
N TYR A 208 -1.98 -4.64 -17.39
CA TYR A 208 -1.80 -6.09 -17.48
C TYR A 208 -2.30 -6.64 -18.83
N GLY A 209 -3.51 -6.27 -19.24
CA GLY A 209 -4.13 -6.75 -20.47
C GLY A 209 -3.32 -6.44 -21.72
N ILE A 210 -2.70 -5.25 -21.79
CA ILE A 210 -1.85 -4.85 -22.93
C ILE A 210 -0.40 -5.33 -22.82
N SER A 211 0.08 -5.71 -21.63
CA SER A 211 1.47 -6.16 -21.42
C SER A 211 1.55 -7.66 -21.17
N ASP A 212 1.60 -8.13 -19.93
CA ASP A 212 1.82 -9.54 -19.55
C ASP A 212 0.73 -10.49 -20.08
N GLY A 213 -0.50 -9.99 -20.20
CA GLY A 213 -1.62 -10.73 -20.77
C GLY A 213 -1.52 -10.82 -22.29
N GLY A 214 -1.67 -9.68 -22.98
CA GLY A 214 -1.83 -9.59 -24.44
C GLY A 214 -0.56 -9.39 -25.24
N ASN A 215 0.59 -9.15 -24.59
CA ASN A 215 1.92 -8.94 -25.19
C ASN A 215 1.92 -7.88 -26.31
N VAL A 216 1.09 -6.84 -26.17
CA VAL A 216 0.96 -5.73 -27.14
C VAL A 216 2.08 -4.72 -26.93
N VAL A 217 2.35 -4.35 -25.68
CA VAL A 217 3.44 -3.45 -25.28
C VAL A 217 4.65 -4.27 -24.86
N GLY A 218 5.85 -3.84 -25.26
CA GLY A 218 7.11 -4.49 -24.85
C GLY A 218 7.40 -4.36 -23.36
N VAL A 219 8.36 -5.15 -22.85
CA VAL A 219 8.71 -5.23 -21.42
C VAL A 219 9.07 -3.86 -20.84
N THR A 220 9.91 -3.08 -21.51
CA THR A 220 10.25 -1.72 -21.07
C THR A 220 9.03 -0.81 -20.98
N GLY A 221 8.16 -0.82 -21.99
CA GLY A 221 6.93 -0.01 -21.98
C GLY A 221 5.96 -0.41 -20.86
N SER A 222 5.88 -1.71 -20.56
CA SER A 222 5.12 -2.23 -19.41
C SER A 222 5.66 -1.66 -18.10
N PHE A 223 6.98 -1.63 -17.90
CA PHE A 223 7.60 -1.09 -16.69
C PHE A 223 7.52 0.42 -16.55
N ILE A 224 7.48 1.16 -17.66
CA ILE A 224 7.18 2.59 -17.60
C ILE A 224 5.77 2.78 -17.05
N PHE A 225 4.79 2.03 -17.58
CA PHE A 225 3.40 2.11 -17.11
C PHE A 225 3.28 1.69 -15.63
N PHE A 226 3.68 0.48 -15.27
CA PHE A 226 3.57 0.00 -13.90
C PHE A 226 4.41 0.83 -12.92
N GLY A 227 5.60 1.29 -13.32
CA GLY A 227 6.45 2.15 -12.49
C GLY A 227 5.76 3.47 -12.14
N ILE A 228 5.10 4.12 -13.10
CA ILE A 228 4.32 5.35 -12.83
C ILE A 228 3.17 5.05 -11.87
N LEU A 229 2.42 3.96 -12.11
CA LEU A 229 1.31 3.57 -11.23
C LEU A 229 1.78 3.30 -9.80
N ASP A 230 2.84 2.51 -9.65
CA ASP A 230 3.39 2.11 -8.36
C ASP A 230 3.95 3.31 -7.57
N VAL A 231 4.62 4.27 -8.24
CA VAL A 231 5.10 5.52 -7.61
C VAL A 231 3.95 6.40 -7.13
N LEU A 232 2.91 6.57 -7.96
CA LEU A 232 1.74 7.36 -7.60
C LEU A 232 0.88 6.69 -6.52
N LEU A 233 0.91 5.36 -6.46
CA LEU A 233 0.19 4.57 -5.50
C LEU A 233 0.93 4.53 -4.16
N ILE A 234 2.14 3.97 -4.08
CA ILE A 234 2.79 3.70 -2.79
C ILE A 234 3.47 4.96 -2.20
N PRO A 235 4.53 5.54 -2.80
CA PRO A 235 5.05 6.84 -2.35
C PRO A 235 3.97 7.92 -2.26
N GLY A 236 3.13 8.05 -3.29
CA GLY A 236 2.06 9.04 -3.32
C GLY A 236 1.10 8.92 -2.13
N LEU A 237 0.59 7.70 -1.85
CA LEU A 237 -0.27 7.49 -0.68
C LEU A 237 0.48 7.61 0.64
N ALA A 238 1.71 7.14 0.74
CA ALA A 238 2.50 7.25 1.96
C ALA A 238 2.56 8.72 2.41
N PHE A 239 2.95 9.61 1.52
CA PHE A 239 2.98 11.04 1.82
C PHE A 239 1.57 11.61 2.05
N ALA A 240 0.58 11.26 1.23
CA ALA A 240 -0.79 11.73 1.43
C ALA A 240 -1.34 11.36 2.82
N PHE A 241 -1.14 10.12 3.27
CA PHE A 241 -1.50 9.68 4.62
C PHE A 241 -0.71 10.44 5.69
N MET A 242 0.61 10.63 5.53
CA MET A 242 1.40 11.40 6.50
C MET A 242 0.96 12.87 6.60
N PHE A 243 0.45 13.47 5.53
CA PHE A 243 -0.05 14.85 5.55
C PHE A 243 -1.46 14.95 6.10
N LEU A 244 -2.38 14.08 5.67
CA LEU A 244 -3.80 14.13 6.07
C LEU A 244 -4.00 13.65 7.51
N SER A 245 -3.25 12.63 7.94
CA SER A 245 -3.40 12.04 9.28
C SER A 245 -3.16 13.03 10.41
N LYS A 246 -2.45 14.14 10.14
CA LYS A 246 -2.28 15.28 11.07
C LYS A 246 -3.62 15.93 11.48
N ARG A 247 -4.69 15.72 10.71
CA ARG A 247 -6.01 16.31 10.93
C ARG A 247 -7.01 15.31 11.53
N TRP A 248 -6.64 14.04 11.66
CA TRP A 248 -7.56 12.99 12.09
C TRP A 248 -7.56 12.86 13.62
N ASP A 249 -8.74 12.61 14.16
CA ASP A 249 -8.91 12.27 15.57
C ASP A 249 -8.69 10.76 15.76
N TYR A 250 -7.53 10.41 16.33
CA TYR A 250 -7.14 9.02 16.57
C TYR A 250 -7.93 8.37 17.71
N GLY A 251 -8.52 9.16 18.61
CA GLY A 251 -9.43 8.68 19.65
C GLY A 251 -10.75 8.21 19.05
N ALA A 252 -11.31 8.99 18.11
CA ALA A 252 -12.52 8.60 17.37
C ALA A 252 -12.31 7.33 16.50
N LEU A 253 -11.09 7.10 16.01
CA LEU A 253 -10.71 5.91 15.24
C LEU A 253 -10.52 4.65 16.12
N ASN A 254 -10.57 4.77 17.45
CA ASN A 254 -10.36 3.67 18.40
C ASN A 254 -9.06 2.86 18.14
N LEU A 255 -7.99 3.53 17.71
CA LEU A 255 -6.69 2.89 17.44
C LEU A 255 -5.87 2.62 18.72
N HIS A 256 -6.47 2.66 19.89
CA HIS A 256 -5.75 2.52 21.18
C HIS A 256 -4.93 1.22 21.30
N PHE A 257 -5.34 0.14 20.62
CA PHE A 257 -4.61 -1.14 20.62
C PHE A 257 -3.26 -1.07 19.89
N THR A 258 -3.04 -0.09 19.00
CA THR A 258 -1.74 0.11 18.33
C THR A 258 -0.75 0.89 19.20
N GLN A 259 -1.24 1.68 20.16
CA GLN A 259 -0.43 2.55 21.01
C GLN A 259 0.02 1.88 22.31
N TYR A 260 -0.87 1.14 22.96
CA TYR A 260 -0.63 0.59 24.31
C TYR A 260 -0.31 -0.92 24.31
N GLY A 261 -0.22 -1.55 23.14
CA GLY A 261 0.02 -2.99 23.02
C GLY A 261 -1.20 -3.85 23.39
N ARG A 262 -1.03 -5.18 23.43
CA ARG A 262 -2.12 -6.14 23.68
C ARG A 262 -2.56 -6.24 25.14
N VAL A 263 -1.82 -5.63 26.06
CA VAL A 263 -2.09 -5.72 27.50
C VAL A 263 -2.73 -4.41 27.92
N ASN A 264 -3.99 -4.48 28.35
CA ASN A 264 -4.66 -3.34 29.00
C ASN A 264 -3.77 -2.85 30.14
N ALA A 265 -3.25 -1.64 30.03
CA ALA A 265 -2.77 -0.92 31.19
C ALA A 265 -4.00 -0.61 32.06
N GLY A 266 -4.29 -1.54 32.99
CA GLY A 266 -5.13 -1.41 34.19
C GLY A 266 -6.39 -0.54 34.10
N ASN A 267 -7.55 -1.19 34.24
CA ASN A 267 -8.80 -0.61 34.75
C ASN A 267 -9.15 0.79 34.24
N GLY A 268 -9.60 0.91 32.98
CA GLY A 268 -10.61 1.90 32.56
C GLY A 268 -10.36 3.40 32.83
N VAL A 269 -9.17 3.81 33.24
CA VAL A 269 -8.82 5.22 33.46
C VAL A 269 -8.07 5.72 32.25
N PHE A 270 -8.83 6.31 31.32
CA PHE A 270 -8.30 7.00 30.15
C PHE A 270 -7.63 8.33 30.56
N PRO A 271 -6.47 8.72 30.00
CA PRO A 271 -5.74 9.93 30.40
C PRO A 271 -6.47 11.27 30.15
N GLU A 272 -7.62 11.27 29.47
CA GLU A 272 -8.35 12.50 29.13
C GLU A 272 -9.57 12.78 30.01
N LYS A 273 -9.90 11.90 30.97
CA LYS A 273 -11.02 12.12 31.90
C LYS A 273 -10.55 12.66 33.26
N ARG A 274 -9.69 13.68 33.26
CA ARG A 274 -9.61 14.59 34.41
C ARG A 274 -10.75 15.60 34.27
N ALA A 275 -11.93 15.25 34.79
CA ALA A 275 -12.88 16.28 35.16
C ALA A 275 -12.20 17.19 36.20
N PRO A 276 -12.41 18.53 36.17
CA PRO A 276 -11.87 19.41 37.19
C PRO A 276 -12.40 18.94 38.55
N VAL A 277 -11.48 18.64 39.47
CA VAL A 277 -11.80 18.28 40.85
C VAL A 277 -12.53 19.47 41.46
N ALA A 278 -13.83 19.33 41.73
CA ALA A 278 -14.56 20.29 42.52
C ALA A 278 -13.95 20.33 43.95
N PRO A 279 -13.80 21.51 44.58
CA PRO A 279 -13.28 21.58 45.94
C PRO A 279 -14.18 20.77 46.88
N ALA A 280 -13.57 19.91 47.70
CA ALA A 280 -14.28 19.13 48.69
C ALA A 280 -15.04 20.06 49.65
N ALA A 281 -16.36 19.86 49.77
CA ALA A 281 -17.15 20.52 50.79
C ALA A 281 -16.75 19.98 52.17
N GLU A 282 -16.35 20.88 53.07
CA GLU A 282 -16.12 20.59 54.50
C GLU A 282 -17.41 19.98 55.11
N GLN A 283 -17.29 18.80 55.70
CA GLN A 283 -18.34 18.23 56.53
C GLN A 283 -18.29 18.83 57.95
N PRO A 284 -19.45 19.11 58.59
CA PRO A 284 -19.46 19.67 59.93
C PRO A 284 -19.13 18.61 60.99
N VAL A 285 -18.29 19.02 61.95
CA VAL A 285 -17.86 18.24 63.12
C VAL A 285 -19.04 18.05 64.10
N PRO A 286 -19.32 16.83 64.61
CA PRO A 286 -20.37 16.64 65.61
C PRO A 286 -19.93 17.10 66.99
N ALA A 287 -20.81 17.87 67.67
CA ALA A 287 -20.60 18.37 69.01
C ALA A 287 -20.64 17.24 70.06
N THR A 288 -19.56 17.10 70.83
CA THR A 288 -19.51 16.28 72.04
C THR A 288 -20.26 16.98 73.18
N ALA A 289 -21.32 16.36 73.67
CA ALA A 289 -22.01 16.75 74.89
C ALA A 289 -21.22 16.33 76.13
N THR A 290 -20.74 17.28 76.92
CA THR A 290 -20.24 17.06 78.28
C THR A 290 -21.39 17.22 79.27
N ALA A 291 -21.67 16.15 80.02
CA ALA A 291 -22.53 16.16 81.20
C ALA A 291 -21.84 16.90 82.35
N ALA A 292 -22.59 17.71 83.08
CA ALA A 292 -22.16 18.35 84.33
C ALA A 292 -22.88 17.70 85.52
N VAL A 293 -22.12 17.44 86.58
CA VAL A 293 -22.56 17.28 87.97
C VAL A 293 -22.48 18.65 88.63
#